data_AF-A0AAJ4AKZ3-F1
#
_entry.id   AF-A0AAJ4AKZ3-F1
#
_cell.length_a   1.000
_cell.length_b   1.000
_cell.length_c   1.000
_cell.angle_alpha   90.00
_cell.angle_beta   90.00
_cell.angle_gamma   90.00
#
_symmetry.space_group_name_H-M   'P 1'
#
loop_
_entity.id
_entity.type
_entity.pdbx_description
1 polymer ?
#
loop_
_entity_poly.entity_id
_entity_poly.type
_entity_poly.pdbx_seq_one_letter_code
_entity_poly.pdbx_strand_id
1 'polypeptide(L)'
;MIGLKTGKPKYENSHFNRFYHPQKEKHMIKVFPGGLYCTHEDELIATGLGSCIAACVWDDYAAIGGMNHFLLPFHNHSEINSWRPDEVVSTASRYGSHAMEMLINTLISQGARRSSLKVKLFGGAQMLGRHSMIGEKNIAFILNYVEQENLPVVAQDLGGVDPRKIIFNPLTGQAWLKRIPYTEIHHLQQEEDKYASQLDKESHRPHDDDVELF
;
A
#
# COMPACT_ATOMS: atom_id res chain seq x y z
N MET A 1 25.08 31.78 7.47
CA MET A 1 24.75 30.39 7.08
C MET A 1 23.61 29.90 7.95
N ILE A 2 22.38 30.00 7.44
CA ILE A 2 21.19 29.53 8.14
C ILE A 2 21.05 28.06 7.76
N GLY A 3 21.28 27.17 8.73
CA GLY A 3 21.10 25.73 8.55
C GLY A 3 19.63 25.43 8.29
N LEU A 4 19.32 24.98 7.08
CA LEU A 4 18.03 24.36 6.76
C LEU A 4 17.89 23.12 7.62
N LYS A 5 17.07 23.22 8.67
CA LYS A 5 16.57 22.05 9.39
C LYS A 5 15.70 21.28 8.39
N THR A 6 16.26 20.21 7.82
CA THR A 6 15.50 19.21 7.07
C THR A 6 14.55 18.53 8.04
N GLY A 7 13.31 19.04 8.11
CA GLY A 7 12.24 18.41 8.87
C GLY A 7 11.98 17.04 8.26
N LYS A 8 12.32 15.97 8.98
CA LYS A 8 11.89 14.61 8.60
C LYS A 8 10.36 14.63 8.45
N PRO A 9 9.78 14.10 7.36
CA PRO A 9 8.34 13.97 7.25
C PRO A 9 7.83 13.19 8.46
N LYS A 10 6.98 13.82 9.27
CA LYS A 10 6.25 13.15 10.35
C LYS A 10 5.16 12.33 9.69
N TYR A 11 5.43 11.04 9.46
CA TYR A 11 4.37 10.08 9.18
C TYR A 11 3.62 9.85 10.50
N GLU A 12 2.52 10.56 10.71
CA GLU A 12 1.52 10.10 11.68
C GLU A 12 1.05 8.71 11.19
N ASN A 13 1.16 7.70 12.05
CA ASN A 13 1.09 6.26 11.77
C ASN A 13 2.32 5.63 11.08
N SER A 14 3.38 5.40 11.87
CA SER A 14 4.58 4.66 11.46
C SER A 14 4.34 3.14 11.42
N HIS A 15 3.53 2.63 10.50
CA HIS A 15 3.44 1.19 10.21
C HIS A 15 4.61 0.75 9.30
N PHE A 16 5.83 1.15 9.66
CA PHE A 16 7.05 0.73 9.00
C PHE A 16 8.20 0.58 10.00
N ASN A 17 9.20 -0.24 9.65
CA ASN A 17 10.44 -0.37 10.40
C ASN A 17 11.64 -0.09 9.47
N ARG A 18 12.54 0.78 9.92
CA ARG A 18 13.78 1.12 9.21
C ARG A 18 14.98 0.40 9.84
N PHE A 19 15.71 -0.37 9.05
CA PHE A 19 16.93 -1.07 9.47
C PHE A 19 18.01 -0.96 8.40
N TYR A 20 19.27 -1.25 8.75
CA TYR A 20 20.36 -1.29 7.76
C TYR A 20 20.53 -2.73 7.25
N HIS A 21 20.66 -2.91 5.94
CA HIS A 21 20.81 -4.23 5.31
C HIS A 21 22.27 -4.42 4.84
N PRO A 22 23.12 -5.17 5.58
CA PRO A 22 24.56 -5.21 5.32
C PRO A 22 24.94 -5.64 3.90
N GLN A 23 24.29 -6.67 3.36
CA GLN A 23 24.62 -7.20 2.02
C GLN A 23 24.18 -6.27 0.86
N LYS A 24 23.29 -5.32 1.14
CA LYS A 24 22.81 -4.32 0.17
C LYS A 24 23.48 -2.96 0.40
N GLU A 25 24.23 -2.84 1.50
CA GLU A 25 24.89 -1.63 1.98
C GLU A 25 23.96 -0.40 2.06
N LYS A 26 22.66 -0.64 2.25
CA LYS A 26 21.60 0.39 2.24
C LYS A 26 20.65 0.22 3.41
N HIS A 27 20.01 1.33 3.78
CA HIS A 27 18.84 1.26 4.64
C HIS A 27 17.66 0.63 3.90
N MET A 28 16.93 -0.20 4.62
CA MET A 28 15.72 -0.85 4.14
C MET A 28 14.56 -0.53 5.07
N ILE A 29 13.42 -0.25 4.47
CA ILE A 29 12.18 0.15 5.13
C ILE A 29 11.16 -0.97 4.93
N LYS A 30 10.88 -1.75 5.97
CA LYS A 30 9.80 -2.74 5.91
C LYS A 30 8.48 -2.03 6.19
N VAL A 31 7.64 -1.88 5.15
CA VAL A 31 6.27 -1.35 5.27
C VAL A 31 5.34 -2.51 5.62
N PHE A 32 4.55 -2.34 6.68
CA PHE A 32 3.56 -3.30 7.15
C PHE A 32 2.18 -2.96 6.59
N PRO A 33 1.19 -3.87 6.66
CA PRO A 33 -0.19 -3.55 6.32
C PRO A 33 -0.68 -2.27 7.00
N GLY A 34 -1.34 -1.40 6.24
CA GLY A 34 -1.76 -0.05 6.64
C GLY A 34 -0.66 1.00 6.60
N GLY A 35 0.57 0.59 6.29
CA GLY A 35 1.72 1.47 6.23
C GLY A 35 1.92 2.13 4.88
N LEU A 36 2.63 3.25 4.96
CA LEU A 36 3.05 4.06 3.84
C LEU A 36 4.40 4.67 4.15
N TYR A 37 5.26 4.75 3.14
CA TYR A 37 6.55 5.41 3.25
C TYR A 37 6.95 6.04 1.93
N CYS A 38 7.49 7.27 1.99
CA CYS A 38 8.09 7.96 0.85
C CYS A 38 9.49 8.43 1.22
N THR A 39 10.39 8.55 0.24
CA THR A 39 11.75 9.03 0.52
C THR A 39 12.42 9.58 -0.73
N HIS A 40 13.34 10.53 -0.51
CA HIS A 40 14.34 10.99 -1.47
C HIS A 40 15.71 10.33 -1.24
N GLU A 41 15.86 9.60 -0.14
CA GLU A 41 17.13 9.01 0.25
C GLU A 41 17.38 7.71 -0.53
N ASP A 42 18.65 7.32 -0.64
CA ASP A 42 19.05 6.06 -1.27
C ASP A 42 18.75 4.84 -0.37
N GLU A 43 17.46 4.55 -0.23
CA GLU A 43 16.91 3.51 0.62
C GLU A 43 16.03 2.55 -0.20
N LEU A 44 15.87 1.33 0.30
CA LEU A 44 14.98 0.34 -0.31
C LEU A 44 13.72 0.19 0.52
N ILE A 45 12.56 0.10 -0.12
CA ILE A 45 11.28 -0.16 0.55
C ILE A 45 10.90 -1.63 0.31
N ALA A 46 10.55 -2.35 1.36
CA ALA A 46 10.23 -3.77 1.28
C ALA A 46 8.90 -4.09 1.96
N THR A 47 8.19 -5.08 1.43
CA THR A 47 6.99 -5.60 2.07
C THR A 47 6.71 -7.05 1.67
N GLY A 48 5.89 -7.74 2.45
CA GLY A 48 5.38 -9.08 2.14
C GLY A 48 3.88 -9.02 1.88
N LEU A 49 3.43 -9.67 0.80
CA LEU A 49 2.06 -9.55 0.30
C LEU A 49 1.42 -10.94 0.18
N GLY A 50 0.31 -11.12 0.89
CA GLY A 50 -0.69 -12.15 0.66
C GLY A 50 -1.83 -11.58 -0.20
N SER A 51 -3.03 -11.44 0.37
CA SER A 51 -4.18 -10.86 -0.35
C SER A 51 -4.08 -9.34 -0.51
N CYS A 52 -3.30 -8.66 0.34
CA CYS A 52 -3.06 -7.22 0.28
C CYS A 52 -2.39 -6.76 -1.03
N ILE A 53 -2.41 -5.45 -1.27
CA ILE A 53 -1.75 -4.81 -2.41
C ILE A 53 -0.73 -3.79 -1.92
N ALA A 54 0.42 -3.74 -2.61
CA ALA A 54 1.33 -2.61 -2.53
C ALA A 54 1.33 -1.83 -3.85
N ALA A 55 1.06 -0.53 -3.77
CA ALA A 55 1.32 0.40 -4.85
C ALA A 55 2.69 1.05 -4.63
N CYS A 56 3.58 0.87 -5.60
CA CYS A 56 4.88 1.54 -5.66
C CYS A 56 4.76 2.71 -6.64
N VAL A 57 4.93 3.93 -6.16
CA VAL A 57 4.73 5.15 -6.96
C VAL A 57 5.97 6.01 -6.88
N TRP A 58 6.46 6.51 -8.02
CA TRP A 58 7.64 7.38 -8.04
C TRP A 58 7.62 8.39 -9.18
N ASP A 59 8.41 9.45 -9.02
CA ASP A 59 8.78 10.42 -10.04
C ASP A 59 10.31 10.37 -10.21
N ASP A 60 10.76 9.96 -11.40
CA ASP A 60 12.18 9.84 -11.72
C ASP A 60 12.88 11.19 -11.91
N TYR A 61 12.14 12.24 -12.27
CA TYR A 61 12.70 13.59 -12.40
C TYR A 61 12.92 14.24 -11.03
N ALA A 62 11.97 14.05 -10.12
CA ALA A 62 12.06 14.57 -8.75
C ALA A 62 12.89 13.67 -7.82
N ALA A 63 13.33 12.50 -8.31
CA ALA A 63 14.05 11.49 -7.53
C ALA A 63 13.37 11.23 -6.18
N ILE A 64 12.08 10.91 -6.24
CA ILE A 64 11.27 10.57 -5.07
C ILE A 64 10.34 9.42 -5.41
N GLY A 65 10.19 8.51 -4.46
CA GLY A 65 9.17 7.49 -4.56
C GLY A 65 8.72 7.00 -3.21
N GLY A 66 7.70 6.17 -3.24
CA GLY A 66 7.10 5.60 -2.06
C GLY A 66 6.33 4.34 -2.35
N MET A 67 5.94 3.69 -1.27
CA MET A 67 5.15 2.47 -1.29
C MET A 67 4.10 2.57 -0.19
N ASN A 68 2.86 2.19 -0.52
CA ASN A 68 1.87 1.82 0.48
C ASN A 68 1.69 0.31 0.55
N HIS A 69 1.01 -0.16 1.59
CA HIS A 69 0.54 -1.52 1.71
C HIS A 69 -0.87 -1.47 2.29
N PHE A 70 -1.88 -1.64 1.45
CA PHE A 70 -3.28 -1.56 1.88
C PHE A 70 -3.97 -2.93 1.80
N LEU A 71 -5.00 -3.07 2.64
CA LEU A 71 -5.95 -4.18 2.64
C LEU A 71 -7.33 -3.55 2.77
N LEU A 72 -8.27 -3.91 1.89
CA LEU A 72 -9.62 -3.38 2.00
C LEU A 72 -10.34 -4.02 3.21
N PRO A 73 -10.99 -3.23 4.08
CA PRO A 73 -11.83 -3.76 5.12
C PRO A 73 -13.14 -4.27 4.53
N PHE A 74 -13.46 -5.54 4.78
CA PHE A 74 -14.79 -6.09 4.57
C PHE A 74 -15.24 -6.76 5.85
N HIS A 75 -16.48 -6.53 6.28
CA HIS A 75 -16.98 -7.00 7.57
C HIS A 75 -17.46 -8.45 7.48
N ASN A 76 -18.17 -8.81 6.41
CA ASN A 76 -18.73 -10.14 6.24
C ASN A 76 -18.68 -10.63 4.77
N HIS A 77 -18.95 -11.91 4.56
CA HIS A 77 -18.95 -12.52 3.22
C HIS A 77 -19.99 -11.92 2.27
N SER A 78 -21.14 -11.44 2.78
CA SER A 78 -22.15 -10.82 1.94
C SER A 78 -21.62 -9.53 1.31
N GLU A 79 -20.95 -8.70 2.12
CA GLU A 79 -20.34 -7.45 1.66
C GLU A 79 -19.22 -7.70 0.64
N ILE A 80 -18.35 -8.68 0.89
CA ILE A 80 -17.31 -9.09 -0.07
C ILE A 80 -17.96 -9.46 -1.41
N ASN A 81 -19.04 -10.25 -1.38
CA ASN A 81 -19.71 -10.72 -2.59
C ASN A 81 -20.46 -9.60 -3.33
N SER A 82 -21.11 -8.68 -2.61
CA SER A 82 -21.88 -7.59 -3.20
C SER A 82 -21.00 -6.46 -3.73
N TRP A 83 -19.89 -6.16 -3.04
CA TRP A 83 -19.03 -5.00 -3.35
C TRP A 83 -18.53 -5.00 -4.79
N ARG A 84 -18.53 -3.80 -5.40
CA ARG A 84 -18.07 -3.54 -6.76
C ARG A 84 -17.02 -2.42 -6.77
N PRO A 85 -16.04 -2.47 -7.68
CA PRO A 85 -14.95 -1.49 -7.71
C PRO A 85 -15.39 -0.07 -8.07
N ASP A 86 -16.52 0.11 -8.75
CA ASP A 86 -17.14 1.40 -9.08
C ASP A 86 -17.96 1.99 -7.92
N GLU A 87 -18.15 1.24 -6.82
CA GLU A 87 -18.91 1.70 -5.67
C GLU A 87 -18.09 2.70 -4.84
N VAL A 88 -18.37 4.00 -4.98
CA VAL A 88 -17.61 5.07 -4.32
C VAL A 88 -17.89 5.17 -2.81
N VAL A 89 -19.07 4.75 -2.35
CA VAL A 89 -19.59 5.06 -0.99
C VAL A 89 -19.42 3.90 0.01
N SER A 90 -18.72 2.82 -0.35
CA SER A 90 -18.45 1.75 0.61
C SER A 90 -17.24 2.06 1.51
N THR A 91 -17.24 1.50 2.73
CA THR A 91 -16.12 1.65 3.67
C THR A 91 -14.81 1.12 3.08
N ALA A 92 -14.88 -0.02 2.38
CA ALA A 92 -13.75 -0.58 1.64
C ALA A 92 -13.16 0.42 0.64
N SER A 93 -13.99 0.97 -0.24
CA SER A 93 -13.54 1.90 -1.29
C SER A 93 -12.95 3.18 -0.69
N ARG A 94 -13.59 3.78 0.33
CA ARG A 94 -13.03 4.95 1.03
C ARG A 94 -11.66 4.67 1.64
N TYR A 95 -11.48 3.49 2.23
CA TYR A 95 -10.20 3.08 2.82
C TYR A 95 -9.09 2.97 1.78
N GLY A 96 -9.37 2.26 0.69
CA GLY A 96 -8.44 2.10 -0.42
C GLY A 96 -8.07 3.45 -1.06
N SER A 97 -9.07 4.31 -1.30
CA SER A 97 -8.85 5.63 -1.89
C SER A 97 -8.00 6.50 -0.98
N HIS A 98 -8.30 6.53 0.33
CA HIS A 98 -7.50 7.26 1.30
C HIS A 98 -6.03 6.80 1.30
N ALA A 99 -5.77 5.49 1.27
CA ALA A 99 -4.40 4.95 1.24
C ALA A 99 -3.61 5.34 -0.02
N MET A 100 -4.29 5.46 -1.17
CA MET A 100 -3.68 5.89 -2.44
C MET A 100 -3.49 7.41 -2.51
N GLU A 101 -4.51 8.18 -2.12
CA GLU A 101 -4.45 9.63 -2.03
C GLU A 101 -3.34 10.08 -1.10
N MET A 102 -3.18 9.42 0.05
CA MET A 102 -2.12 9.76 0.98
C MET A 102 -0.73 9.54 0.39
N LEU A 103 -0.53 8.46 -0.39
CA LEU A 103 0.73 8.21 -1.08
C LEU A 103 1.03 9.29 -2.11
N ILE A 104 0.07 9.56 -2.98
CA ILE A 104 0.21 10.51 -4.08
C ILE A 104 0.43 11.94 -3.54
N ASN A 105 -0.38 12.37 -2.57
CA ASN A 105 -0.27 13.70 -1.97
C ASN A 105 1.04 13.87 -1.20
N THR A 106 1.50 12.82 -0.50
CA THR A 106 2.82 12.85 0.15
C THR A 106 3.94 13.02 -0.87
N LEU A 107 3.90 12.30 -2.00
CA LEU A 107 4.90 12.46 -3.06
C LEU A 107 4.86 13.87 -3.67
N ILE A 108 3.66 14.38 -3.99
CA ILE A 108 3.48 15.70 -4.60
C ILE A 108 3.95 16.81 -3.65
N SER A 109 3.57 16.74 -2.36
CA SER A 109 4.01 17.72 -1.36
C SER A 109 5.53 17.75 -1.15
N GLN A 110 6.23 16.68 -1.53
CA GLN A 110 7.68 16.56 -1.50
C GLN A 110 8.34 16.82 -2.88
N GLY A 111 7.59 17.33 -3.85
CA GLY A 111 8.13 17.84 -5.12
C GLY A 111 7.91 16.93 -6.32
N ALA A 112 7.24 15.78 -6.18
CA ALA A 112 6.81 15.00 -7.34
C ALA A 112 5.77 15.76 -8.15
N ARG A 113 5.79 15.57 -9.48
CA ARG A 113 4.75 16.09 -10.37
C ARG A 113 3.79 14.97 -10.70
N ARG A 114 2.48 15.22 -10.52
CA ARG A 114 1.43 14.23 -10.80
C ARG A 114 1.55 13.63 -12.21
N SER A 115 1.86 14.44 -13.21
CA SER A 115 2.05 14.01 -14.61
C SER A 115 3.32 13.17 -14.86
N SER A 116 4.26 13.16 -13.91
CA SER A 116 5.51 12.39 -13.98
C SER A 116 5.45 11.10 -13.14
N LEU A 117 4.39 10.91 -12.35
CA LEU A 117 4.24 9.72 -11.52
C LEU A 117 4.11 8.47 -12.39
N LYS A 118 4.85 7.43 -12.00
CA LYS A 118 4.77 6.07 -12.54
C LYS A 118 4.34 5.12 -11.44
N VAL A 119 3.59 4.08 -11.79
CA VAL A 119 3.05 3.13 -10.82
C VAL A 119 3.47 1.70 -11.14
N LYS A 120 3.81 0.94 -10.10
CA LYS A 120 3.89 -0.53 -10.14
C LYS A 120 3.04 -1.15 -9.05
N LEU A 121 2.33 -2.22 -9.39
CA LEU A 121 1.37 -2.87 -8.51
C LEU A 121 1.76 -4.32 -8.23
N PHE A 122 1.70 -4.72 -6.96
CA PHE A 122 2.05 -6.07 -6.54
C PHE A 122 1.05 -6.60 -5.51
N GLY A 123 0.83 -7.91 -5.47
CA GLY A 123 0.08 -8.59 -4.40
C GLY A 123 -1.22 -9.24 -4.88
N GLY A 124 -2.24 -9.28 -4.03
CA GLY A 124 -3.55 -9.85 -4.38
C GLY A 124 -3.55 -11.37 -4.54
N ALA A 125 -2.65 -12.08 -3.84
CA ALA A 125 -2.60 -13.54 -3.93
C ALA A 125 -3.91 -14.17 -3.40
N GLN A 126 -4.38 -15.21 -4.10
CA GLN A 126 -5.50 -16.05 -3.67
C GLN A 126 -5.03 -17.01 -2.58
N MET A 127 -5.15 -16.52 -1.35
CA MET A 127 -4.89 -17.28 -0.13
C MET A 127 -6.10 -18.15 0.22
N LEU A 128 -5.94 -19.16 1.08
CA LEU A 128 -7.05 -20.04 1.46
C LEU A 128 -8.16 -19.29 2.25
N GLY A 129 -9.40 -19.73 2.09
CA GLY A 129 -10.56 -19.25 2.86
C GLY A 129 -11.00 -17.83 2.49
N ARG A 130 -11.32 -17.01 3.50
CA ARG A 130 -11.81 -15.62 3.34
C ARG A 130 -10.87 -14.74 2.51
N HIS A 131 -9.56 -14.99 2.61
CA HIS A 131 -8.52 -14.17 1.97
C HIS A 131 -8.48 -14.32 0.45
N SER A 132 -8.96 -15.43 -0.12
CA SER A 132 -9.05 -15.59 -1.58
C SER A 132 -9.91 -14.51 -2.21
N MET A 133 -11.10 -14.28 -1.64
CA MET A 133 -12.05 -13.32 -2.17
C MET A 133 -11.58 -11.87 -1.92
N ILE A 134 -10.90 -11.62 -0.80
CA ILE A 134 -10.35 -10.30 -0.49
C ILE A 134 -9.27 -9.92 -1.51
N GLY A 135 -8.40 -10.85 -1.89
CA GLY A 135 -7.36 -10.60 -2.90
C GLY A 135 -7.95 -10.13 -4.23
N GLU A 136 -9.01 -10.79 -4.71
CA GLU A 136 -9.72 -10.39 -5.93
C GLU A 136 -10.33 -8.99 -5.81
N LYS A 137 -10.89 -8.63 -4.66
CA LYS A 137 -11.45 -7.30 -4.45
C LYS A 137 -10.39 -6.22 -4.35
N ASN A 138 -9.27 -6.49 -3.69
CA ASN A 138 -8.13 -5.56 -3.62
C ASN A 138 -7.57 -5.28 -5.03
N ILE A 139 -7.46 -6.32 -5.87
CA ILE A 139 -7.05 -6.18 -7.28
C ILE A 139 -8.06 -5.35 -8.06
N ALA A 140 -9.35 -5.68 -7.96
CA ALA A 140 -10.40 -4.95 -8.67
C ALA A 140 -10.41 -3.46 -8.29
N PHE A 141 -10.27 -3.16 -6.99
CA PHE A 141 -10.16 -1.79 -6.49
C PHE A 141 -8.97 -1.05 -7.11
N ILE A 142 -7.74 -1.61 -7.00
CA ILE A 142 -6.56 -0.85 -7.41
C ILE A 142 -6.53 -0.60 -8.91
N LEU A 143 -6.99 -1.57 -9.72
CA LEU A 143 -7.06 -1.42 -11.16
C LEU A 143 -8.08 -0.35 -11.57
N ASN A 144 -9.25 -0.32 -10.92
CA ASN A 144 -10.22 0.74 -11.15
C ASN A 144 -9.70 2.11 -10.69
N TYR A 145 -9.06 2.18 -9.52
CA TYR A 145 -8.53 3.44 -8.99
C TYR A 145 -7.49 4.06 -9.92
N VAL A 146 -6.50 3.30 -10.39
CA VAL A 146 -5.44 3.82 -11.27
C VAL A 146 -5.97 4.23 -12.64
N GLU A 147 -7.01 3.53 -13.14
CA GLU A 147 -7.70 3.90 -14.38
C GLU A 147 -8.44 5.24 -14.23
N GLN A 148 -9.26 5.38 -13.17
CA GLN A 148 -10.02 6.61 -12.90
C GLN A 148 -9.09 7.82 -12.67
N GLU A 149 -7.99 7.62 -11.94
CA GLU A 149 -7.03 8.69 -11.63
C GLU A 149 -6.01 8.96 -12.75
N ASN A 150 -6.10 8.22 -13.87
CA ASN A 150 -5.19 8.28 -15.01
C ASN A 150 -3.72 8.11 -14.62
N LEU A 151 -3.45 7.17 -13.71
CA LEU A 151 -2.10 6.86 -13.24
C LEU A 151 -1.45 5.79 -14.13
N PRO A 152 -0.28 6.04 -14.74
CA PRO A 152 0.33 5.09 -15.65
C PRO A 152 0.97 3.92 -14.88
N VAL A 153 0.33 2.75 -14.96
CA VAL A 153 0.89 1.48 -14.46
C VAL A 153 1.89 0.94 -15.47
N VAL A 154 3.17 0.96 -15.13
CA VAL A 154 4.27 0.52 -16.03
C VAL A 154 4.68 -0.94 -15.83
N ALA A 155 4.30 -1.55 -14.71
CA ALA A 155 4.41 -3.00 -14.50
C ALA A 155 3.49 -3.45 -13.35
N GLN A 156 3.05 -4.70 -13.39
CA GLN A 156 2.28 -5.29 -12.30
C GLN A 156 2.52 -6.80 -12.18
N ASP A 157 2.46 -7.33 -10.96
CA ASP A 157 2.37 -8.77 -10.67
C ASP A 157 1.29 -8.97 -9.59
N LEU A 158 0.08 -9.21 -10.07
CA LEU A 158 -1.15 -9.31 -9.28
C LEU A 158 -1.74 -10.72 -9.38
N GLY A 159 -2.43 -11.17 -8.33
CA GLY A 159 -3.16 -12.45 -8.36
C GLY A 159 -2.26 -13.67 -8.29
N GLY A 160 -2.80 -14.86 -8.57
CA GLY A 160 -2.10 -16.14 -8.39
C GLY A 160 -2.08 -16.61 -6.94
N VAL A 161 -1.53 -17.80 -6.67
CA VAL A 161 -1.68 -18.47 -5.36
C VAL A 161 -0.54 -18.22 -4.37
N ASP A 162 0.60 -17.73 -4.84
CA ASP A 162 1.79 -17.57 -4.00
C ASP A 162 1.87 -16.17 -3.38
N PRO A 163 2.07 -16.06 -2.06
CA PRO A 163 2.53 -14.82 -1.47
C PRO A 163 3.87 -14.37 -2.04
N ARG A 164 4.16 -13.07 -1.95
CA ARG A 164 5.38 -12.50 -2.52
C ARG A 164 6.01 -11.44 -1.63
N LYS A 165 7.34 -11.45 -1.56
CA LYS A 165 8.14 -10.35 -1.00
C LYS A 165 8.52 -9.42 -2.12
N ILE A 166 8.29 -8.13 -1.91
CA ILE A 166 8.66 -7.05 -2.84
C ILE A 166 9.75 -6.22 -2.19
N ILE A 167 10.76 -5.87 -2.98
CA ILE A 167 11.74 -4.83 -2.67
C ILE A 167 11.66 -3.79 -3.79
N PHE A 168 11.58 -2.52 -3.44
CA PHE A 168 11.39 -1.41 -4.35
C PHE A 168 12.47 -0.36 -4.11
N ASN A 169 13.05 0.14 -5.19
CA ASN A 169 13.91 1.30 -5.17
C ASN A 169 13.07 2.53 -5.57
N PRO A 170 12.79 3.45 -4.63
CA PRO A 170 11.91 4.58 -4.84
C PRO A 170 12.48 5.64 -5.79
N LEU A 171 13.80 5.71 -5.95
CA LEU A 171 14.45 6.71 -6.81
C LEU A 171 14.44 6.31 -8.29
N THR A 172 14.50 5.02 -8.58
CA THR A 172 14.64 4.48 -9.94
C THR A 172 13.39 3.77 -10.44
N GLY A 173 12.48 3.40 -9.55
CA GLY A 173 11.35 2.55 -9.85
C GLY A 173 11.69 1.06 -9.97
N GLN A 174 12.94 0.64 -9.76
CA GLN A 174 13.31 -0.77 -9.83
C GLN A 174 12.61 -1.58 -8.74
N ALA A 175 12.09 -2.76 -9.09
CA ALA A 175 11.44 -3.64 -8.15
C ALA A 175 11.94 -5.08 -8.32
N TRP A 176 12.10 -5.78 -7.21
CA TRP A 176 12.42 -7.20 -7.15
C TRP A 176 11.29 -7.94 -6.44
N LEU A 177 10.93 -9.09 -7.01
CA LEU A 177 9.88 -9.94 -6.49
C LEU A 177 10.45 -11.32 -6.18
N LYS A 178 10.13 -11.83 -5.00
CA LYS A 178 10.37 -13.23 -4.64
C LYS A 178 9.07 -13.87 -4.18
N ARG A 179 8.60 -14.89 -4.91
CA ARG A 179 7.50 -15.75 -4.46
C ARG A 179 7.94 -16.56 -3.25
N ILE A 180 7.02 -16.73 -2.30
CA ILE A 180 7.28 -17.32 -1.01
C ILE A 180 6.72 -18.74 -1.01
N PRO A 181 7.54 -19.77 -0.71
CA PRO A 181 7.07 -21.14 -0.62
C PRO A 181 6.00 -21.30 0.47
N TYR A 182 5.11 -22.29 0.28
CA TYR A 182 3.99 -22.56 1.19
C TYR A 182 4.38 -22.69 2.67
N THR A 183 5.60 -23.19 2.95
CA THR A 183 6.13 -23.39 4.32
C THR A 183 6.36 -22.09 5.10
N GLU A 184 6.53 -20.96 4.42
CA GLU A 184 6.77 -19.65 5.05
C GLU A 184 5.48 -18.79 5.13
N ILE A 185 4.35 -19.30 4.62
CA ILE A 185 3.10 -18.54 4.51
C ILE A 185 2.51 -18.16 5.87
N HIS A 186 2.64 -19.02 6.88
CA HIS A 186 1.97 -18.84 8.18
C HIS A 186 2.24 -17.48 8.83
N HIS A 187 3.47 -16.98 8.77
CA HIS A 187 3.81 -15.68 9.35
C HIS A 187 3.13 -14.51 8.63
N LEU A 188 3.07 -14.55 7.29
CA LEU A 188 2.41 -13.51 6.51
C LEU A 188 0.90 -13.54 6.70
N GLN A 189 0.32 -14.73 6.75
CA GLN A 189 -1.10 -14.88 7.00
C GLN A 189 -1.47 -14.36 8.39
N GLN A 190 -0.65 -14.62 9.42
CA GLN A 190 -0.86 -14.06 10.75
C GLN A 190 -0.75 -12.53 10.79
N GLU A 191 0.22 -11.92 10.08
CA GLU A 191 0.33 -10.47 9.97
C GLU A 191 -0.92 -9.86 9.30
N GLU A 192 -1.42 -10.50 8.23
CA GLU A 192 -2.62 -10.10 7.50
C GLU A 192 -3.89 -10.23 8.34
N ASP A 193 -4.11 -11.38 9.00
CA ASP A 193 -5.26 -11.66 9.88
C ASP A 193 -5.35 -10.66 11.03
N LYS A 194 -4.20 -10.38 11.65
CA LYS A 194 -4.10 -9.43 12.76
C LYS A 194 -4.51 -8.04 12.30
N TYR A 195 -4.05 -7.61 11.13
CA TYR A 195 -4.36 -6.30 10.60
C TYR A 195 -5.82 -6.20 10.14
N ALA A 196 -6.35 -7.21 9.43
CA ALA A 196 -7.76 -7.27 9.06
C ALA A 196 -8.69 -7.15 10.30
N SER A 197 -8.32 -7.80 11.40
CA SER A 197 -9.05 -7.72 12.67
C SER A 197 -8.96 -6.34 13.35
N GLN A 198 -7.88 -5.59 13.12
CA GLN A 198 -7.74 -4.21 13.61
C GLN A 198 -8.60 -3.25 12.79
N LEU A 199 -8.54 -3.37 11.46
CA LEU A 199 -9.37 -2.59 10.54
C LEU A 199 -10.86 -2.76 10.80
N ASP A 200 -11.29 -4.00 11.07
CA ASP A 200 -12.67 -4.29 11.44
C ASP A 200 -13.06 -3.49 12.71
N LYS A 201 -12.23 -3.48 13.75
CA LYS A 201 -12.53 -2.70 14.96
C LYS A 201 -12.55 -1.18 14.74
N GLU A 202 -11.66 -0.68 13.89
CA GLU A 202 -11.54 0.76 13.61
C GLU A 202 -12.70 1.28 12.77
N SER A 203 -13.12 0.51 11.75
CA SER A 203 -14.27 0.83 10.90
C SER A 203 -15.61 0.82 11.64
N HIS A 204 -15.70 0.12 12.78
CA HIS A 204 -16.89 0.06 13.63
C HIS A 204 -16.93 1.07 14.78
N ARG A 205 -15.92 1.94 14.94
CA ARG A 205 -16.05 3.04 15.90
C ARG A 205 -17.17 3.97 15.41
N PRO A 206 -18.19 4.29 16.23
CA PRO A 206 -19.17 5.28 15.84
C PRO A 206 -18.40 6.58 15.54
N HIS A 207 -18.44 7.00 14.28
CA HIS A 207 -18.07 8.37 13.93
C HIS A 207 -19.14 9.25 14.57
N ASP A 208 -18.76 9.94 15.64
CA ASP A 208 -19.51 11.03 16.24
C ASP A 208 -19.41 12.24 15.29
N ASP A 209 -19.99 12.08 14.10
CA ASP A 209 -20.08 13.13 13.09
C ASP A 209 -21.46 13.79 13.23
N ASP A 210 -21.66 14.47 14.37
CA ASP A 210 -22.52 15.65 14.42
C ASP A 210 -21.86 16.74 13.54
N VAL A 211 -22.03 16.62 12.23
CA VAL A 211 -21.74 17.72 11.30
C VAL A 211 -22.89 18.70 11.44
N GLU A 212 -22.79 19.62 12.40
CA GLU A 212 -23.57 20.86 12.37
C GLU A 212 -23.10 21.67 11.15
N LEU A 213 -23.94 21.71 10.12
CA LEU A 213 -23.82 22.64 9.00
C LEU A 213 -24.19 24.05 9.51
N PHE A 214 -23.21 24.96 9.54
CA PHE A 214 -23.44 26.40 9.55
C PHE A 214 -23.31 26.97 8.14
#